data_AF-A0A235I7B9-F1
#
_entry.id   AF-A0A235I7B9-F1
#
_cell.length_a   1.000
_cell.length_b   1.000
_cell.length_c   1.000
_cell.angle_alpha   90.00
_cell.angle_beta   90.00
_cell.angle_gamma   90.00
#
_symmetry.space_group_name_H-M   'P 1'
#
loop_
_entity.id
_entity.type
_entity.pdbx_description
1 polymer ?
#
loop_
_entity_poly.entity_id
_entity_poly.type
_entity_poly.pdbx_seq_one_letter_code
_entity_poly.pdbx_strand_id
1 'polypeptide(L)'
;MTQELIDLRTCIQEGRYADALAIVDELEGMSKQAILRNIQAYLRILLIHLIKNQLEKRLTNSWVASIRNSLIEIKKLNLKDNKKSYYINLNEWDTYIEDELEVAVRDASVEVLNGMYNEFQLAEMVDRNQIIQTALNFLALIYSYSAKELPAVVAEALTQLSGGEDWKAGRR
;
A
#
# COMPACT_ATOMS: atom_id res chain seq x y z
N MET A 1 -26.11 2.32 13.76
CA MET A 1 -26.80 2.18 12.45
C MET A 1 -26.64 3.52 11.76
N THR A 2 -26.02 3.56 10.59
CA THR A 2 -25.77 4.83 9.87
C THR A 2 -27.07 5.35 9.23
N GLN A 3 -27.15 6.64 8.92
CA GLN A 3 -28.37 7.29 8.40
C GLN A 3 -28.83 6.63 7.09
N GLU A 4 -27.89 6.25 6.23
CA GLU A 4 -28.11 5.57 4.96
C GLU A 4 -28.80 4.20 5.15
N LEU A 5 -28.51 3.48 6.23
CA LEU A 5 -29.19 2.20 6.53
C LEU A 5 -30.63 2.41 7.01
N ILE A 6 -30.91 3.54 7.68
CA ILE A 6 -32.26 3.93 8.10
C ILE A 6 -33.08 4.32 6.87
N ASP A 7 -32.49 5.10 5.96
CA ASP A 7 -33.13 5.56 4.73
C ASP A 7 -33.37 4.40 3.76
N LEU A 8 -32.41 3.47 3.64
CA LEU A 8 -32.59 2.23 2.89
C LEU A 8 -33.76 1.41 3.43
N ARG A 9 -33.83 1.21 4.76
CA ARG A 9 -34.94 0.48 5.40
C ARG A 9 -36.28 1.16 5.12
N THR A 10 -36.33 2.48 5.20
CA THR A 10 -37.53 3.28 4.92
C THR A 10 -37.98 3.10 3.48
N CYS A 11 -37.07 3.23 2.51
CA CYS A 11 -37.39 3.04 1.09
C CYS A 11 -37.93 1.63 0.81
N ILE A 12 -37.35 0.59 1.42
CA ILE A 12 -37.83 -0.79 1.32
C ILE A 12 -39.24 -0.94 1.89
N GLN A 13 -39.50 -0.36 3.06
CA GLN A 13 -40.81 -0.42 3.72
C GLN A 13 -41.90 0.33 2.94
N GLU A 14 -41.54 1.42 2.26
CA GLU A 14 -42.43 2.24 1.43
C GLU A 14 -42.59 1.72 -0.01
N GLY A 15 -41.90 0.64 -0.38
CA GLY A 15 -41.92 0.09 -1.75
C GLY A 15 -41.16 0.93 -2.78
N ARG A 16 -40.34 1.90 -2.34
CA ARG A 16 -39.50 2.75 -3.20
C ARG A 16 -38.21 2.03 -3.58
N TYR A 17 -38.32 0.96 -4.36
CA TYR A 17 -37.17 0.10 -4.66
C TYR A 17 -36.09 0.76 -5.53
N ALA A 18 -36.45 1.70 -6.40
CA ALA A 18 -35.46 2.45 -7.19
C ALA A 18 -34.58 3.32 -6.28
N ASP A 19 -35.19 4.04 -5.34
CA ASP A 19 -34.47 4.85 -4.34
C ASP A 19 -33.63 3.96 -3.43
N ALA A 20 -34.15 2.80 -3.01
CA ALA A 20 -33.41 1.83 -2.23
C ALA A 20 -32.16 1.32 -2.95
N LEU A 21 -32.26 1.01 -4.26
CA LEU A 21 -31.11 0.58 -5.06
C LEU A 21 -30.06 1.68 -5.20
N ALA A 22 -30.46 2.94 -5.38
CA ALA A 22 -29.53 4.06 -5.43
C ALA A 22 -28.71 4.21 -4.12
N ILE A 23 -29.35 4.00 -2.97
CA ILE A 23 -28.66 4.00 -1.67
C ILE A 23 -27.69 2.83 -1.54
N VAL A 24 -28.04 1.64 -2.06
CA VAL A 24 -27.13 0.48 -2.10
C VAL A 24 -25.88 0.80 -2.92
N ASP A 25 -26.04 1.38 -4.11
CA ASP A 25 -24.93 1.77 -4.98
C ASP A 25 -23.99 2.79 -4.29
N GLU A 26 -24.56 3.75 -3.56
CA GLU A 26 -23.80 4.71 -2.76
C GLU A 26 -23.00 4.03 -1.64
N LEU A 27 -23.65 3.16 -0.86
CA LEU A 27 -23.01 2.41 0.22
C LEU A 27 -21.89 1.49 -0.30
N GLU A 28 -22.09 0.84 -1.44
CA GLU A 28 -21.05 0.05 -2.11
C GLU A 28 -19.87 0.91 -2.55
N GLY A 29 -20.16 2.10 -3.11
CA GLY A 29 -19.16 3.10 -3.48
C GLY A 29 -18.31 3.57 -2.29
N MET A 30 -18.96 3.89 -1.16
CA MET A 30 -18.28 4.30 0.08
C MET A 30 -17.37 3.20 0.63
N SER A 31 -17.86 1.95 0.66
CA SER A 31 -17.09 0.79 1.11
C SER A 31 -15.85 0.59 0.24
N LYS A 32 -16.01 0.64 -1.09
CA LYS A 32 -14.89 0.55 -2.04
C LYS A 32 -13.86 1.66 -1.79
N GLN A 33 -14.29 2.90 -1.60
CA GLN A 33 -13.39 4.01 -1.37
C GLN A 33 -12.61 3.87 -0.05
N ALA A 34 -13.26 3.38 1.01
CA ALA A 34 -12.60 3.12 2.29
C ALA A 34 -11.49 2.05 2.16
N ILE A 35 -11.74 1.00 1.39
CA ILE A 35 -10.75 -0.05 1.13
C ILE A 35 -9.56 0.51 0.35
N LEU A 36 -9.81 1.28 -0.71
CA LEU A 36 -8.75 1.91 -1.51
C LEU A 36 -7.88 2.87 -0.68
N ARG A 37 -8.49 3.70 0.18
CA ARG A 37 -7.75 4.58 1.09
C ARG A 37 -6.84 3.81 2.05
N ASN A 38 -7.31 2.68 2.58
CA ASN A 38 -6.48 1.84 3.46
C ASN A 38 -5.33 1.20 2.69
N ILE A 39 -5.56 0.73 1.46
CA ILE A 39 -4.49 0.23 0.57
C ILE A 39 -3.44 1.31 0.33
N GLN A 40 -3.87 2.53 -0.01
CA GLN A 40 -3.01 3.69 -0.22
C GLN A 40 -2.18 4.04 1.02
N ALA A 41 -2.76 3.97 2.22
CA ALA A 41 -2.02 4.21 3.46
C ALA A 41 -0.87 3.21 3.66
N TYR A 42 -1.11 1.91 3.42
CA TYR A 42 -0.05 0.90 3.49
C TYR A 42 0.97 1.03 2.35
N LEU A 43 0.52 1.43 1.16
CA LEU A 43 1.39 1.74 0.02
C LEU A 43 2.34 2.88 0.35
N ARG A 44 1.84 3.97 0.94
CA ARG A 44 2.68 5.08 1.41
C ARG A 44 3.76 4.62 2.38
N ILE A 45 3.39 3.80 3.38
CA ILE A 45 4.35 3.24 4.35
C ILE A 45 5.41 2.39 3.64
N LEU A 46 5.01 1.58 2.65
CA LEU A 46 5.95 0.82 1.82
C LEU A 46 6.94 1.75 1.11
N LEU A 47 6.43 2.79 0.43
CA LEU A 47 7.24 3.75 -0.31
C LEU A 47 8.21 4.52 0.59
N ILE A 48 7.79 4.97 1.77
CA ILE A 48 8.67 5.62 2.76
C ILE A 48 9.88 4.73 3.10
N HIS A 49 9.65 3.44 3.32
CA HIS A 49 10.75 2.52 3.66
C HIS A 49 11.64 2.19 2.46
N LEU A 50 11.09 2.15 1.24
CA LEU A 50 11.90 2.02 0.03
C LEU A 50 12.77 3.26 -0.21
N ILE A 51 12.24 4.47 0.02
CA ILE A 51 13.00 5.73 -0.03
C ILE A 51 14.15 5.70 0.96
N LYS A 52 13.88 5.32 2.22
CA LYS A 52 14.92 5.16 3.26
C LYS A 52 16.00 4.16 2.85
N ASN A 53 15.62 3.02 2.27
CA ASN A 53 16.57 2.04 1.77
C ASN A 53 17.41 2.60 0.61
N GLN A 54 16.80 3.31 -0.34
CA GLN A 54 17.50 3.91 -1.48
C GLN A 54 18.53 4.94 -1.03
N LEU A 55 18.19 5.80 -0.07
CA LEU A 55 19.05 6.90 0.36
C LEU A 55 20.11 6.47 1.37
N GLU A 56 19.76 5.59 2.31
CA GLU A 56 20.68 5.15 3.37
C GLU A 56 21.46 3.87 3.02
N LYS A 57 21.16 3.24 1.88
CA LYS A 57 21.84 2.04 1.35
C LYS A 57 21.94 0.89 2.35
N ARG A 58 20.99 0.81 3.28
CA ARG A 58 20.94 -0.20 4.34
C ARG A 58 19.52 -0.72 4.54
N LEU A 59 19.42 -1.83 5.23
CA LEU A 59 18.14 -2.41 5.61
C LEU A 59 18.18 -2.84 7.08
N THR A 60 17.15 -2.45 7.84
CA THR A 60 17.05 -2.81 9.27
C THR A 60 15.89 -3.76 9.51
N ASN A 61 15.93 -4.47 10.64
CA ASN A 61 14.83 -5.37 11.03
C ASN A 61 13.48 -4.65 11.12
N SER A 62 13.43 -3.41 11.63
CA SER A 62 12.19 -2.66 11.70
C SER A 62 11.69 -2.26 10.31
N TRP A 63 12.57 -1.87 9.40
CA TRP A 63 12.19 -1.52 8.03
C TRP A 63 11.68 -2.75 7.25
N VAL A 64 12.36 -3.89 7.39
CA VAL A 64 11.89 -5.16 6.83
C VAL A 64 10.50 -5.52 7.36
N ALA A 65 10.31 -5.39 8.67
CA ALA A 65 9.01 -5.66 9.29
C ALA A 65 7.91 -4.75 8.72
N SER A 66 8.18 -3.45 8.57
CA SER A 66 7.24 -2.48 7.99
C SER A 66 6.90 -2.80 6.53
N ILE A 67 7.90 -3.03 5.68
CA ILE A 67 7.71 -3.37 4.25
C ILE A 67 6.86 -4.63 4.11
N ARG A 68 7.22 -5.68 4.86
CA ARG A 68 6.49 -6.95 4.85
C ARG A 68 5.05 -6.78 5.33
N ASN A 69 4.84 -6.01 6.41
CA ASN A 69 3.51 -5.76 6.94
C ASN A 69 2.63 -5.00 5.94
N SER A 70 3.17 -3.95 5.30
CA SER A 70 2.46 -3.23 4.24
C SER A 70 2.00 -4.17 3.13
N LEU A 71 2.87 -5.04 2.61
CA LEU A 71 2.52 -5.97 1.54
C LEU A 71 1.46 -7.00 1.95
N ILE A 72 1.51 -7.48 3.19
CA ILE A 72 0.50 -8.41 3.73
C ILE A 72 -0.87 -7.73 3.83
N GLU A 73 -0.94 -6.53 4.40
CA GLU A 73 -2.20 -5.81 4.55
C GLU A 73 -2.75 -5.34 3.20
N ILE A 74 -1.90 -4.89 2.28
CA ILE A 74 -2.31 -4.58 0.90
C ILE A 74 -2.90 -5.84 0.24
N LYS A 75 -2.25 -7.01 0.33
CA LYS A 75 -2.78 -8.26 -0.23
C LYS A 75 -4.16 -8.58 0.32
N LYS A 76 -4.32 -8.46 1.64
CA LYS A 76 -5.55 -8.79 2.35
C LYS A 76 -6.71 -7.86 1.95
N LEU A 77 -6.45 -6.55 1.87
CA LEU A 77 -7.43 -5.54 1.50
C LEU A 77 -7.77 -5.57 0.00
N ASN A 78 -6.76 -5.82 -0.85
CA ASN A 78 -6.94 -5.75 -2.29
C ASN A 78 -7.76 -6.92 -2.85
N LEU A 79 -7.77 -8.08 -2.18
CA LEU A 79 -8.57 -9.23 -2.60
C LEU A 79 -10.04 -9.07 -2.19
N LYS A 80 -10.95 -8.95 -3.16
CA LYS A 80 -12.40 -8.84 -2.91
C LYS A 80 -12.96 -10.08 -2.23
N ASP A 81 -14.15 -9.95 -1.65
CA ASP A 81 -14.83 -11.03 -0.94
C ASP A 81 -15.09 -12.28 -1.78
N ASN A 82 -15.22 -12.12 -3.11
CA ASN A 82 -15.35 -13.25 -4.04
C ASN A 82 -14.06 -14.08 -4.22
N LYS A 83 -12.94 -13.67 -3.59
CA LYS A 83 -11.62 -14.32 -3.61
C LYS A 83 -11.03 -14.56 -5.01
N LYS A 84 -11.54 -13.88 -6.03
CA LYS A 84 -11.14 -14.04 -7.44
C LYS A 84 -10.72 -12.75 -8.12
N SER A 85 -11.14 -11.62 -7.58
CA SER A 85 -10.93 -10.31 -8.20
C SER A 85 -10.34 -9.32 -7.20
N TYR A 86 -9.74 -8.25 -7.74
CA TYR A 86 -9.02 -7.27 -6.96
C TYR A 86 -9.66 -5.88 -7.07
N TYR A 87 -9.42 -5.03 -6.07
CA TYR A 87 -9.80 -3.61 -6.13
C TYR A 87 -8.88 -2.82 -7.05
N ILE A 88 -7.60 -3.15 -7.05
CA ILE A 88 -6.54 -2.68 -7.95
C ILE A 88 -5.95 -3.92 -8.60
N ASN A 89 -5.96 -4.00 -9.92
CA ASN A 89 -5.33 -5.09 -10.67
C ASN A 89 -3.83 -4.86 -10.83
N LEU A 90 -3.09 -5.91 -11.23
CA LEU A 90 -1.63 -5.85 -11.36
C LEU A 90 -1.14 -4.71 -12.25
N ASN A 91 -1.88 -4.36 -13.30
CA ASN A 91 -1.56 -3.33 -14.28
C ASN A 91 -2.18 -1.95 -13.97
N GLU A 92 -2.75 -1.76 -12.77
CA GLU A 92 -3.42 -0.51 -12.37
C GLU A 92 -2.64 0.22 -11.26
N TRP A 93 -1.47 -0.28 -10.85
CA TRP A 93 -0.72 0.26 -9.72
C TRP A 93 -0.02 1.59 -10.00
N ASP A 94 0.35 1.88 -11.25
CA ASP A 94 1.21 3.03 -11.59
C ASP A 94 0.67 4.34 -11.02
N THR A 95 -0.61 4.66 -11.27
CA THR A 95 -1.23 5.89 -10.74
C THR A 95 -1.27 5.94 -9.21
N TYR A 96 -1.56 4.81 -8.55
CA TYR A 96 -1.57 4.77 -7.08
C TYR A 96 -0.19 4.95 -6.47
N ILE A 97 0.85 4.42 -7.13
CA ILE A 97 2.23 4.59 -6.69
C ILE A 97 2.67 6.03 -6.90
N GLU A 98 2.39 6.61 -8.07
CA GLU A 98 2.74 8.00 -8.37
C GLU A 98 2.13 8.98 -7.38
N ASP A 99 0.82 8.85 -7.11
CA ASP A 99 0.11 9.71 -6.16
C ASP A 99 0.67 9.59 -4.74
N GLU A 100 0.91 8.37 -4.27
CA GLU A 100 1.41 8.14 -2.91
C GLU A 100 2.91 8.43 -2.76
N LEU A 101 3.68 8.38 -3.85
CA LEU A 101 5.11 8.66 -3.84
C LEU A 101 5.39 10.12 -3.50
N GLU A 102 4.61 11.06 -4.03
CA GLU A 102 4.76 12.49 -3.71
C GLU A 102 4.61 12.76 -2.22
N VAL A 103 3.63 12.10 -1.58
CA VAL A 103 3.39 12.22 -0.14
C VAL A 103 4.49 11.49 0.64
N ALA A 104 4.87 10.28 0.20
CA ALA A 104 5.90 9.48 0.85
C ALA A 104 7.27 10.16 0.87
N VAL A 105 7.65 10.90 -0.19
CA VAL A 105 8.89 11.67 -0.22
C VAL A 105 8.90 12.75 0.86
N ARG A 106 7.80 13.47 1.04
CA ARG A 106 7.67 14.49 2.08
C ARG A 106 7.69 13.87 3.48
N ASP A 107 6.91 12.82 3.69
CA ASP A 107 6.84 12.14 4.98
C ASP A 107 8.19 11.52 5.36
N ALA A 108 8.91 10.96 4.38
CA ALA A 108 10.23 10.39 4.59
C ALA A 108 11.27 11.43 5.02
N SER A 109 11.12 12.72 4.68
CA SER A 109 12.11 13.73 5.05
C SER A 109 12.24 13.92 6.57
N VAL A 110 11.20 13.57 7.33
CA VAL A 110 11.22 13.62 8.81
C VAL A 110 12.09 12.48 9.39
N GLU A 111 12.22 11.36 8.68
CA GLU A 111 12.86 10.15 9.20
C GLU A 111 14.23 9.86 8.57
N VAL A 112 14.40 10.14 7.28
CA VAL A 112 15.60 9.81 6.51
C VAL A 112 16.81 10.56 7.07
N LEU A 113 17.90 9.83 7.31
CA LEU A 113 19.17 10.39 7.79
C LEU A 113 18.98 11.26 9.05
N ASN A 114 18.02 10.89 9.91
CA ASN A 114 17.61 11.63 11.11
C ASN A 114 17.10 13.05 10.85
N GLY A 115 16.39 13.26 9.73
CA GLY A 115 15.80 14.56 9.39
C GLY A 115 16.81 15.59 8.89
N MET A 116 17.95 15.13 8.37
CA MET A 116 19.02 16.00 7.87
C MET A 116 18.61 16.86 6.66
N TYR A 117 17.66 16.36 5.86
CA TYR A 117 17.20 17.00 4.63
C TYR A 117 15.73 17.39 4.75
N ASN A 118 15.36 18.57 4.27
CA ASN A 118 13.96 18.96 4.15
C ASN A 118 13.28 18.28 2.96
N GLU A 119 11.96 18.42 2.87
CA GLU A 119 11.14 17.78 1.82
C GLU A 119 11.58 18.10 0.39
N PHE A 120 12.08 19.31 0.12
CA PHE A 120 12.53 19.73 -1.21
C PHE A 120 13.86 19.07 -1.59
N GLN A 121 14.81 19.05 -0.65
CA GLN A 121 16.10 18.41 -0.86
C GLN A 121 15.94 16.90 -1.05
N LEU A 122 15.07 16.27 -0.24
CA LEU A 122 14.82 14.84 -0.38
C LEU A 122 14.21 14.51 -1.75
N ALA A 123 13.29 15.34 -2.25
CA ALA A 123 12.67 15.15 -3.55
C ALA A 123 13.66 15.19 -4.73
N GLU A 124 14.76 15.94 -4.60
CA GLU A 124 15.85 15.98 -5.59
C GLU A 124 16.78 14.77 -5.50
N MET A 125 16.92 14.18 -4.31
CA MET A 125 17.81 13.03 -4.07
C MET A 125 17.18 11.68 -4.43
N VAL A 126 15.85 11.58 -4.38
CA VAL A 126 15.12 10.34 -4.64
C VAL A 126 15.09 10.02 -6.13
N ASP A 127 15.61 8.85 -6.51
CA ASP A 127 15.38 8.28 -7.83
C ASP A 127 13.99 7.62 -7.84
N ARG A 128 13.01 8.42 -8.28
CA ARG A 128 11.59 8.04 -8.34
C ARG A 128 11.35 6.81 -9.20
N ASN A 129 12.04 6.69 -10.34
CA ASN A 129 11.89 5.55 -11.24
C ASN A 129 12.33 4.25 -10.56
N GLN A 130 13.47 4.29 -9.86
CA GLN A 130 13.93 3.13 -9.10
C GLN A 130 12.93 2.74 -7.99
N ILE A 131 12.35 3.71 -7.27
CA ILE A 131 11.34 3.44 -6.24
C ILE A 131 10.08 2.81 -6.84
N ILE A 132 9.55 3.38 -7.94
CA ILE A 132 8.35 2.86 -8.63
C ILE A 132 8.59 1.42 -9.09
N GLN A 133 9.69 1.14 -9.78
CA GLN A 133 10.01 -0.20 -10.27
C GLN A 133 10.18 -1.20 -9.12
N THR A 134 10.82 -0.78 -8.03
CA THR A 134 10.97 -1.63 -6.84
C THR A 134 9.62 -1.92 -6.19
N ALA A 135 8.76 -0.91 -6.04
CA ALA A 135 7.42 -1.08 -5.49
C ALA A 135 6.57 -2.01 -6.35
N LEU A 136 6.57 -1.83 -7.68
CA LEU A 136 5.87 -2.72 -8.63
C LEU A 136 6.35 -4.17 -8.51
N ASN A 137 7.65 -4.40 -8.39
CA ASN A 137 8.20 -5.75 -8.19
C ASN A 137 7.69 -6.40 -6.90
N PHE A 138 7.64 -5.66 -5.78
CA PHE A 138 7.07 -6.17 -4.54
C PHE A 138 5.56 -6.40 -4.62
N LEU A 139 4.83 -5.49 -5.26
CA LEU A 139 3.38 -5.62 -5.47
C LEU A 139 3.06 -6.79 -6.40
N ALA A 140 3.91 -7.14 -7.37
CA ALA A 140 3.70 -8.34 -8.18
C ALA A 140 3.64 -9.61 -7.31
N LEU A 141 4.41 -9.67 -6.21
CA LEU A 141 4.42 -10.82 -5.30
C LEU A 141 3.06 -11.07 -4.63
N ILE A 142 2.26 -10.01 -4.38
CA ILE A 142 0.96 -10.17 -3.73
C ILE A 142 -0.06 -10.91 -4.59
N TYR A 143 0.16 -10.98 -5.91
CA TYR A 143 -0.66 -11.74 -6.84
C TYR A 143 -0.15 -13.17 -7.04
N SER A 144 1.17 -13.34 -7.05
CA SER A 144 1.82 -14.62 -7.37
C SER A 144 1.87 -15.62 -6.22
N TYR A 145 1.81 -15.16 -4.96
CA TYR A 145 2.00 -16.00 -3.78
C TYR A 145 0.81 -15.99 -2.85
N SER A 146 0.57 -17.11 -2.16
CA SER A 146 -0.49 -17.19 -1.14
C SER A 146 -0.14 -16.31 0.07
N ALA A 147 -1.14 -16.00 0.90
CA ALA A 147 -0.91 -15.22 2.14
C ALA A 147 0.06 -15.93 3.11
N LYS A 148 0.15 -17.26 3.04
CA LYS A 148 1.06 -18.08 3.85
C LYS A 148 2.51 -17.97 3.37
N GLU A 149 2.73 -17.89 2.07
CA GLU A 149 4.07 -17.88 1.45
C GLU A 149 4.65 -16.48 1.34
N LEU A 150 3.78 -15.47 1.15
CA LEU A 150 4.19 -14.08 0.93
C LEU A 150 5.25 -13.58 1.93
N PRO A 151 5.15 -13.83 3.26
CA PRO A 151 6.15 -13.35 4.20
C PRO A 151 7.58 -13.83 3.92
N ALA A 152 7.73 -15.08 3.49
CA ALA A 152 9.04 -15.69 3.21
C ALA A 152 9.60 -15.19 1.88
N VAL A 153 8.75 -15.10 0.86
CA VAL A 153 9.17 -14.61 -0.47
C VAL A 153 9.56 -13.14 -0.42
N VAL A 154 8.82 -12.32 0.32
CA VAL A 154 9.18 -10.90 0.55
C VAL A 154 10.53 -10.80 1.25
N ALA A 155 10.78 -11.64 2.27
CA ALA A 155 12.07 -11.63 2.96
C ALA A 155 13.23 -11.98 2.02
N GLU A 156 13.06 -12.95 1.12
CA GLU A 156 14.07 -13.28 0.12
C GLU A 156 14.24 -12.15 -0.92
N ALA A 157 13.15 -11.56 -1.42
CA ALA A 157 13.22 -10.43 -2.35
C ALA A 157 13.92 -9.21 -1.75
N LEU A 158 13.75 -8.95 -0.45
CA LEU A 158 14.43 -7.87 0.27
C LEU A 158 15.95 -8.01 0.32
N THR A 159 16.49 -9.22 0.16
CA THR A 159 17.95 -9.45 0.12
C THR A 159 18.60 -8.79 -1.10
N GLN A 160 17.82 -8.58 -2.16
CA GLN A 160 18.27 -7.95 -3.41
C GLN A 160 18.29 -6.42 -3.32
N LEU A 161 17.76 -5.82 -2.25
CA LEU A 161 17.87 -4.39 -1.99
C LEU A 161 19.26 -4.01 -1.47
N SER A 162 19.59 -2.72 -1.52
CA SER A 162 20.84 -2.21 -0.96
C SER A 162 20.93 -2.54 0.54
N GLY A 163 22.02 -3.19 0.97
CA GLY A 163 22.21 -3.65 2.34
C GLY A 163 21.37 -4.88 2.74
N GLY A 164 20.66 -5.50 1.79
CA GLY A 164 19.84 -6.70 2.05
C GLY A 164 20.66 -7.94 2.42
N GLU A 165 21.81 -8.15 1.77
CA GLU A 165 22.73 -9.24 2.11
C GLU A 165 23.35 -9.09 3.51
N ASP A 166 23.68 -7.85 3.90
CA ASP A 166 24.18 -7.56 5.24
C ASP A 166 23.11 -7.81 6.29
N TRP A 167 21.88 -7.36 6.02
CA TRP A 167 20.72 -7.68 6.86
C TRP A 167 20.52 -9.20 6.99
N LYS A 168 20.55 -9.96 5.88
CA LYS A 168 20.40 -11.43 5.87
C LYS A 168 21.49 -12.11 6.72
N ALA A 169 22.71 -11.60 6.65
CA ALA A 169 23.86 -12.09 7.41
C ALA A 169 23.90 -11.60 8.87
N GLY A 170 22.97 -10.72 9.28
CA GLY A 170 22.96 -10.10 10.62
C GLY A 170 24.09 -9.09 10.85
N ARG A 171 24.70 -8.57 9.78
CA ARG A 171 25.72 -7.52 9.82
C ARG A 171 25.04 -6.15 9.95
N ARG A 172 25.66 -5.23 10.68
CA ARG A 172 25.16 -3.86 10.92
C ARG A 172 25.82 -2.86 10.00
#